data_AF-A0A945JLH9-F1
#
_entry.id   AF-A0A945JLH9-F1
#
_cell.length_a   1.000
_cell.length_b   1.000
_cell.length_c   1.000
_cell.angle_alpha   90.00
_cell.angle_beta   90.00
_cell.angle_gamma   90.00
#
_symmetry.space_group_name_H-M   'P 1'
#
loop_
_entity.id
_entity.type
_entity.pdbx_description
1 polymer ?
#
loop_
_entity_poly.entity_id
_entity_poly.type
_entity_poly.pdbx_seq_one_letter_code
_entity_poly.pdbx_strand_id
1 'polypeptide(L)'
;MSAQRKTSSPMTPRLRIGAAVMLMATLAACSSDYGAAPLEGIGYRQARFEQISAMREYRKCRDEGMELDRKARQSGSGGTYMASAQVLEKCETSLGPDTAGVALDERMRAYALSIQNFFKGGNVEKARENFDKFKTRFAKHDFYYPDGSSYVITMEALLGRRESWTFGEFSALNINDDLKSEMRRVLYWKNK
;
A
#
# COMPACT_ATOMS: atom_id res chain seq x y z
N MET A 1 -20.57 -71.57 48.54
CA MET A 1 -21.77 -72.37 48.22
C MET A 1 -22.78 -71.45 47.53
N SER A 2 -23.23 -71.86 46.34
CA SER A 2 -24.45 -71.55 45.57
C SER A 2 -25.44 -70.51 46.12
N ALA A 3 -26.16 -69.69 45.34
CA ALA A 3 -26.29 -69.50 43.90
C ALA A 3 -27.06 -68.19 43.64
N GLN A 4 -26.83 -67.61 42.47
CA GLN A 4 -27.53 -66.46 41.88
C GLN A 4 -29.02 -66.71 41.63
N ARG A 5 -29.85 -65.67 41.78
CA ARG A 5 -30.98 -65.42 40.87
C ARG A 5 -31.00 -63.96 40.44
N LYS A 6 -30.67 -63.74 39.17
CA LYS A 6 -30.92 -62.50 38.42
C LYS A 6 -32.43 -62.39 38.16
N THR A 7 -33.02 -61.24 38.46
CA THR A 7 -34.30 -60.81 37.89
C THR A 7 -34.05 -59.55 37.06
N SER A 8 -34.06 -59.72 35.75
CA SER A 8 -34.04 -58.66 34.75
C SER A 8 -35.42 -58.00 34.67
N SER A 9 -35.50 -56.69 34.93
CA SER A 9 -36.67 -55.90 34.56
C SER A 9 -36.54 -55.45 33.09
N PRO A 10 -37.59 -55.60 32.26
CA PRO A 10 -37.57 -55.12 30.88
C PRO A 10 -37.80 -53.61 30.86
N MET A 11 -36.75 -52.87 30.52
CA MET A 11 -36.84 -51.43 30.26
C MET A 11 -37.49 -51.23 28.89
N THR A 12 -38.62 -50.53 28.88
CA THR A 12 -39.47 -50.25 27.73
C THR A 12 -38.74 -49.43 26.63
N PRO A 13 -38.99 -49.69 25.33
CA PRO A 13 -38.13 -49.20 24.24
C PRO A 13 -38.53 -47.80 23.70
N ARG A 14 -39.35 -47.04 24.42
CA ARG A 14 -39.93 -45.78 23.88
C ARG A 14 -39.19 -44.50 24.27
N LEU A 15 -38.08 -44.58 25.01
CA LEU A 15 -37.35 -43.42 25.50
C LEU A 15 -35.91 -43.31 24.95
N ARG A 16 -35.67 -43.74 23.71
CA ARG A 16 -34.37 -43.58 23.03
C ARG A 16 -34.44 -42.88 21.66
N ILE A 17 -35.61 -42.44 21.23
CA ILE A 17 -35.79 -41.77 19.93
C ILE A 17 -35.84 -40.24 20.06
N GLY A 18 -36.06 -39.69 21.27
CA GLY A 18 -36.14 -38.24 21.49
C GLY A 18 -34.78 -37.51 21.54
N ALA A 19 -33.69 -38.19 21.90
CA ALA A 19 -32.39 -37.53 22.12
C ALA A 19 -31.52 -37.41 20.84
N ALA A 20 -31.83 -38.16 19.78
CA ALA A 20 -31.03 -38.16 18.55
C ALA A 20 -31.48 -37.10 17.53
N VAL A 21 -32.71 -36.57 17.63
CA VAL A 21 -33.24 -35.57 16.68
C VAL A 21 -32.89 -34.14 17.09
N MET A 22 -32.73 -33.87 18.39
CA MET A 22 -32.45 -32.51 18.89
C MET A 22 -30.96 -32.09 18.77
N LEU A 23 -30.05 -33.03 18.53
CA LEU A 23 -28.61 -32.74 18.35
C LEU A 23 -28.21 -32.51 16.87
N MET A 24 -29.08 -32.84 15.90
CA MET A 24 -28.83 -32.58 14.48
C MET A 24 -29.41 -31.25 13.98
N ALA A 25 -30.19 -30.54 14.80
CA ALA A 25 -30.79 -29.26 14.41
C ALA A 25 -29.89 -28.03 14.63
N THR A 26 -28.74 -28.15 15.32
CA THR A 26 -27.86 -27.01 15.63
C THR A 26 -26.70 -26.82 14.65
N LEU A 27 -26.61 -27.63 13.58
CA LEU A 27 -25.57 -27.50 12.54
C LEU A 27 -26.09 -26.88 11.22
N ALA A 28 -27.37 -26.53 11.12
CA ALA A 28 -27.97 -25.98 9.90
C ALA A 28 -28.04 -24.44 9.86
N ALA A 29 -27.46 -23.72 10.82
CA ALA A 29 -27.56 -22.25 10.88
C ALA A 29 -26.42 -21.49 10.16
N CYS A 30 -25.56 -22.18 9.40
CA CYS A 30 -24.54 -21.57 8.53
C CYS A 30 -24.73 -21.92 7.05
N SER A 31 -25.97 -22.14 6.58
CA SER A 31 -26.25 -21.96 5.15
C SER A 31 -26.70 -20.51 4.98
N SER A 32 -25.76 -19.64 4.63
CA SER A 32 -26.11 -18.37 4.00
C SER A 32 -27.04 -18.70 2.84
N ASP A 33 -28.29 -18.30 2.96
CA ASP A 33 -29.29 -18.35 1.92
C ASP A 33 -28.79 -17.45 0.79
N TYR A 34 -28.03 -18.03 -0.14
CA TYR A 34 -27.69 -17.39 -1.40
C TYR A 34 -28.96 -17.43 -2.24
N GLY A 35 -29.88 -16.50 -1.91
CA GLY A 35 -31.01 -16.16 -2.76
C GLY A 35 -30.51 -16.01 -4.19
N ALA A 36 -31.20 -16.68 -5.11
CA ALA A 36 -30.88 -16.79 -6.51
C ALA A 36 -30.24 -15.50 -7.07
N ALA A 37 -28.92 -15.52 -7.26
CA ALA A 37 -28.20 -14.41 -7.87
C ALA A 37 -28.58 -14.33 -9.35
N PRO A 38 -29.13 -13.20 -9.83
CA PRO A 38 -29.43 -13.03 -11.24
C PRO A 38 -28.10 -12.76 -11.96
N LEU A 39 -27.52 -13.74 -12.67
CA LEU A 39 -26.51 -13.53 -13.72
C LEU A 39 -25.32 -12.56 -13.42
N GLU A 40 -24.95 -12.34 -12.15
CA GLU A 40 -23.85 -11.44 -11.71
C GLU A 40 -22.47 -12.12 -11.60
N GLY A 41 -22.35 -13.38 -11.99
CA GLY A 41 -21.18 -14.21 -11.68
C GLY A 41 -19.95 -14.04 -12.57
N ILE A 42 -20.11 -13.72 -13.85
CA ILE A 42 -19.00 -13.75 -14.83
C ILE A 42 -18.22 -12.43 -14.83
N GLY A 43 -18.92 -11.29 -14.92
CA GLY A 43 -18.29 -9.96 -14.92
C GLY A 43 -17.58 -9.63 -13.61
N TYR A 44 -18.16 -9.96 -12.47
CA TYR A 44 -17.54 -9.76 -11.15
C TYR A 44 -16.26 -10.58 -10.98
N ARG A 45 -16.27 -11.86 -11.41
CA ARG A 45 -15.07 -12.73 -11.36
C ARG A 45 -13.97 -12.23 -12.29
N GLN A 46 -14.32 -11.78 -13.48
CA GLN A 46 -13.37 -11.23 -14.45
C GLN A 46 -12.72 -9.95 -13.93
N ALA A 47 -13.52 -8.97 -13.47
CA ALA A 47 -13.01 -7.71 -12.91
C ALA A 47 -12.13 -7.93 -11.66
N ARG A 48 -12.51 -8.88 -10.79
CA ARG A 48 -11.68 -9.28 -9.64
C ARG A 48 -10.37 -9.93 -10.06
N PHE A 49 -10.39 -10.81 -11.06
CA PHE A 49 -9.19 -11.45 -11.57
C PHE A 49 -8.23 -10.42 -12.19
N GLU A 50 -8.75 -9.49 -12.98
CA GLU A 50 -8.00 -8.38 -13.56
C GLU A 50 -7.40 -7.45 -12.49
N GLN A 51 -8.16 -7.17 -11.42
CA GLN A 51 -7.64 -6.40 -10.29
C GLN A 51 -6.50 -7.15 -9.55
N ILE A 52 -6.65 -8.45 -9.33
CA ILE A 52 -5.64 -9.28 -8.64
C ILE A 52 -4.37 -9.42 -9.50
N SER A 53 -4.52 -9.65 -10.80
CA SER A 53 -3.39 -9.75 -11.72
C SER A 53 -2.67 -8.41 -11.82
N ALA A 54 -3.39 -7.29 -11.94
CA ALA A 54 -2.81 -5.95 -11.92
C ALA A 54 -2.04 -5.66 -10.61
N MET A 55 -2.58 -6.06 -9.44
CA MET A 55 -1.85 -5.94 -8.17
C MET A 55 -0.57 -6.77 -8.14
N ARG A 56 -0.60 -8.00 -8.67
CA ARG A 56 0.57 -8.87 -8.69
C ARG A 56 1.67 -8.31 -9.59
N GLU A 57 1.30 -7.91 -10.81
CA GLU A 57 2.26 -7.32 -11.75
C GLU A 57 2.82 -5.99 -11.23
N TYR A 58 1.96 -5.15 -10.62
CA TYR A 58 2.41 -3.92 -9.97
C TYR A 58 3.44 -4.20 -8.87
N ARG A 59 3.15 -5.13 -7.95
CA ARG A 59 4.06 -5.49 -6.85
C ARG A 59 5.37 -6.06 -7.35
N LYS A 60 5.33 -6.92 -8.36
CA LYS A 60 6.55 -7.46 -9.00
C LYS A 60 7.42 -6.34 -9.57
N CYS A 61 6.82 -5.42 -10.32
CA CYS A 61 7.52 -4.26 -10.87
C CYS A 61 8.11 -3.37 -9.75
N ARG A 62 7.30 -3.08 -8.72
CA ARG A 62 7.73 -2.31 -7.55
C ARG A 62 8.94 -2.96 -6.88
N ASP A 63 8.88 -4.26 -6.60
CA ASP A 63 9.93 -4.97 -5.87
C ASP A 63 11.26 -4.96 -6.63
N GLU A 64 11.22 -5.05 -7.97
CA GLU A 64 12.40 -4.84 -8.81
C GLU A 64 12.98 -3.43 -8.65
N GLY A 65 12.14 -2.39 -8.70
CA GLY A 65 12.55 -1.01 -8.49
C GLY A 65 13.10 -0.74 -7.07
N MET A 66 12.53 -1.39 -6.05
CA MET A 66 12.99 -1.32 -4.66
C MET A 66 14.33 -2.02 -4.45
N GLU A 67 14.58 -3.13 -5.13
CA GLU A 67 15.87 -3.81 -5.10
C GLU A 67 16.96 -2.95 -5.75
N LEU A 68 16.64 -2.24 -6.84
CA LEU A 68 17.55 -1.25 -7.43
C LEU A 68 17.80 -0.07 -6.48
N ASP A 69 16.77 0.41 -5.77
CA ASP A 69 16.93 1.46 -4.74
C ASP A 69 17.86 1.00 -3.62
N ARG A 70 17.68 -0.23 -3.15
CA ARG A 70 18.56 -0.83 -2.12
C ARG A 70 20.02 -0.84 -2.58
N LYS A 71 20.27 -1.25 -3.82
CA LYS A 71 21.62 -1.19 -4.42
C LYS A 71 22.12 0.25 -4.53
N ALA A 72 21.25 1.20 -4.89
CA ALA A 72 21.62 2.61 -5.00
C ALA A 72 22.01 3.23 -3.66
N ARG A 73 21.33 2.87 -2.58
CA ARG A 73 21.70 3.30 -1.22
C ARG A 73 23.04 2.71 -0.78
N GLN A 74 23.37 1.50 -1.22
CA GLN A 74 24.65 0.85 -0.92
C GLN A 74 25.81 1.41 -1.74
N SER A 75 25.59 1.69 -3.03
CA SER A 75 26.64 2.18 -3.93
C SER A 75 26.80 3.71 -3.90
N GLY A 76 25.76 4.44 -3.53
CA GLY A 76 25.72 5.90 -3.60
C GLY A 76 25.77 6.47 -5.02
N SER A 77 25.66 5.64 -6.06
CA SER A 77 25.87 6.08 -7.45
C SER A 77 24.62 6.67 -8.08
N GLY A 78 24.76 7.81 -8.76
CA GLY A 78 23.63 8.47 -9.43
C GLY A 78 22.95 7.57 -10.48
N GLY A 79 23.72 6.75 -11.19
CA GLY A 79 23.19 5.83 -12.20
C GLY A 79 22.29 4.72 -11.63
N THR A 80 22.57 4.19 -10.44
CA THR A 80 21.70 3.18 -9.81
C THR A 80 20.43 3.81 -9.26
N TYR A 81 20.50 5.03 -8.73
CA TYR A 81 19.30 5.81 -8.40
C TYR A 81 18.44 6.05 -9.64
N MET A 82 19.03 6.47 -10.76
CA MET A 82 18.29 6.65 -12.02
C MET A 82 17.61 5.36 -12.50
N ALA A 83 18.31 4.22 -12.45
CA ALA A 83 17.74 2.93 -12.86
C ALA A 83 16.53 2.56 -11.99
N SER A 84 16.65 2.70 -10.66
CA SER A 84 15.53 2.51 -9.73
C SER A 84 14.36 3.44 -10.06
N ALA A 85 14.64 4.72 -10.30
CA ALA A 85 13.62 5.72 -10.60
C ALA A 85 12.83 5.38 -11.86
N GLN A 86 13.51 4.98 -12.93
CA GLN A 86 12.88 4.59 -14.21
C GLN A 86 11.96 3.38 -14.05
N VAL A 87 12.39 2.35 -13.31
CA VAL A 87 11.56 1.17 -13.06
C VAL A 87 10.32 1.57 -12.25
N LEU A 88 10.49 2.26 -11.12
CA LEU A 88 9.39 2.66 -10.25
C LEU A 88 8.39 3.61 -10.93
N GLU A 89 8.86 4.56 -11.74
CA GLU A 89 7.99 5.40 -12.58
C GLU A 89 7.20 4.56 -13.59
N LYS A 90 7.86 3.60 -14.26
CA LYS A 90 7.21 2.71 -15.22
C LYS A 90 6.11 1.89 -14.56
N CYS A 91 6.31 1.42 -13.33
CA CYS A 91 5.30 0.66 -12.59
C CYS A 91 4.01 1.47 -12.42
N GLU A 92 4.12 2.76 -12.09
CA GLU A 92 2.97 3.64 -11.89
C GLU A 92 2.32 4.06 -13.22
N THR A 93 3.12 4.36 -14.24
CA THR A 93 2.62 4.82 -15.54
C THR A 93 2.04 3.70 -16.42
N SER A 94 2.39 2.45 -16.15
CA SER A 94 1.86 1.28 -16.87
C SER A 94 0.48 0.84 -16.35
N LEU A 95 -0.04 1.48 -15.29
CA LEU A 95 -1.36 1.20 -14.76
C LEU A 95 -2.46 1.76 -15.68
N GLY A 96 -3.45 0.92 -15.99
CA GLY A 96 -4.62 1.31 -16.76
C GLY A 96 -5.60 2.19 -15.96
N PRO A 97 -6.64 2.73 -16.63
CA PRO A 97 -7.61 3.63 -16.01
C PRO A 97 -8.41 2.99 -14.86
N ASP A 98 -8.62 1.68 -14.87
CA ASP A 98 -9.47 0.95 -13.92
C ASP A 98 -8.73 0.44 -12.66
N THR A 99 -7.48 0.85 -12.44
CA THR A 99 -6.67 0.38 -11.30
C THR A 99 -6.83 1.24 -10.04
N ALA A 100 -7.90 2.05 -9.94
CA ALA A 100 -8.13 2.97 -8.82
C ALA A 100 -8.09 2.29 -7.44
N GLY A 101 -8.47 0.99 -7.37
CA GLY A 101 -8.41 0.18 -6.14
C GLY A 101 -7.12 -0.60 -5.90
N VAL A 102 -6.12 -0.49 -6.77
CA VAL A 102 -4.84 -1.22 -6.61
C VAL A 102 -3.97 -0.45 -5.59
N ALA A 103 -3.84 -1.01 -4.39
CA ALA A 103 -2.81 -0.70 -3.38
C ALA A 103 -2.31 0.77 -3.35
N LEU A 104 -3.22 1.71 -3.08
CA LEU A 104 -2.97 3.16 -3.16
C LEU A 104 -1.70 3.58 -2.41
N ASP A 105 -1.53 3.14 -1.16
CA ASP A 105 -0.38 3.51 -0.34
C ASP A 105 0.94 2.94 -0.88
N GLU A 106 0.92 1.70 -1.37
CA GLU A 106 2.10 1.06 -1.99
C GLU A 106 2.53 1.86 -3.23
N ARG A 107 1.54 2.28 -4.03
CA ARG A 107 1.75 3.08 -5.24
C ARG A 107 2.30 4.45 -4.97
N MET A 108 1.65 5.16 -4.05
CA MET A 108 2.06 6.49 -3.65
C MET A 108 3.50 6.49 -3.14
N ARG A 109 3.86 5.53 -2.28
CA ARG A 109 5.23 5.41 -1.75
C ARG A 109 6.25 5.06 -2.83
N ALA A 110 5.94 4.11 -3.71
CA ALA A 110 6.83 3.71 -4.80
C ALA A 110 7.07 4.83 -5.81
N TYR A 111 6.01 5.55 -6.20
CA TYR A 111 6.15 6.69 -7.12
C TYR A 111 6.89 7.86 -6.46
N ALA A 112 6.64 8.11 -5.19
CA ALA A 112 7.38 9.11 -4.44
C ALA A 112 8.88 8.78 -4.27
N LEU A 113 9.21 7.49 -4.15
CA LEU A 113 10.60 7.03 -4.15
C LEU A 113 11.24 7.24 -5.52
N SER A 114 10.52 7.02 -6.62
CA SER A 114 11.03 7.27 -7.97
C SER A 114 11.41 8.75 -8.16
N ILE A 115 10.59 9.68 -7.65
CA ILE A 115 10.85 11.11 -7.68
C ILE A 115 12.12 11.46 -6.90
N GLN A 116 12.27 10.92 -5.69
CA GLN A 116 13.48 11.11 -4.88
C GLN A 116 14.71 10.55 -5.59
N ASN A 117 14.58 9.41 -6.28
CA ASN A 117 15.69 8.77 -6.97
C ASN A 117 16.06 9.48 -8.27
N PHE A 118 15.11 10.11 -8.98
CA PHE A 118 15.44 11.04 -10.07
C PHE A 118 16.24 12.23 -9.55
N PHE A 119 15.83 12.82 -8.42
CA PHE A 119 16.56 13.92 -7.80
C PHE A 119 17.98 13.51 -7.37
N LYS A 120 18.11 12.40 -6.61
CA LYS A 120 19.41 11.83 -6.19
C LYS A 120 20.29 11.39 -7.37
N GLY A 121 19.67 10.97 -8.46
CA GLY A 121 20.33 10.61 -9.72
C GLY A 121 20.75 11.81 -10.57
N GLY A 122 20.38 13.03 -10.19
CA GLY A 122 20.74 14.27 -10.89
C GLY A 122 19.76 14.71 -11.99
N ASN A 123 18.66 14.00 -12.21
CA ASN A 123 17.61 14.40 -13.15
C ASN A 123 16.50 15.19 -12.43
N VAL A 124 16.80 16.45 -12.13
CA VAL A 124 15.93 17.35 -11.36
C VAL A 124 14.67 17.71 -12.14
N GLU A 125 14.77 17.85 -13.46
CA GLU A 125 13.67 18.16 -14.37
C GLU A 125 12.62 17.05 -14.35
N LYS A 126 13.06 15.78 -14.41
CA LYS A 126 12.14 14.64 -14.34
C LYS A 126 11.54 14.47 -12.96
N ALA A 127 12.32 14.69 -11.89
CA ALA A 127 11.81 14.70 -10.53
C ALA A 127 10.70 15.75 -10.35
N ARG A 128 10.92 16.96 -10.89
CA ARG A 128 9.92 18.02 -10.98
C ARG A 128 8.67 17.56 -11.73
N GLU A 129 8.80 17.16 -12.99
CA GLU A 129 7.67 16.71 -13.81
C GLU A 129 6.82 15.64 -13.08
N ASN A 130 7.48 14.64 -12.52
CA ASN A 130 6.80 13.55 -11.82
C ASN A 130 6.20 14.00 -10.48
N PHE A 131 6.79 14.96 -9.80
CA PHE A 131 6.18 15.54 -8.60
C PHE A 131 4.89 16.31 -8.90
N ASP A 132 4.74 16.97 -10.06
CA ASP A 132 3.45 17.58 -10.44
C ASP A 132 2.38 16.53 -10.74
N LYS A 133 2.79 15.47 -11.44
CA LYS A 133 1.92 14.31 -11.70
C LYS A 133 1.50 13.65 -10.39
N PHE A 134 2.42 13.53 -9.42
CA PHE A 134 2.13 13.01 -8.09
C PHE A 134 1.06 13.84 -7.39
N LYS A 135 1.25 15.18 -7.32
CA LYS A 135 0.27 16.07 -6.67
C LYS A 135 -1.11 16.04 -7.33
N THR A 136 -1.14 15.87 -8.66
CA THR A 136 -2.40 15.74 -9.40
C THR A 136 -3.07 14.39 -9.14
N ARG A 137 -2.29 13.30 -9.20
CA ARG A 137 -2.81 11.93 -9.11
C ARG A 137 -3.21 11.55 -7.69
N PHE A 138 -2.44 11.98 -6.69
CA PHE A 138 -2.66 11.69 -5.27
C PHE A 138 -3.13 12.95 -4.54
N ALA A 139 -4.00 13.73 -5.17
CA ALA A 139 -4.50 14.97 -4.61
C ALA A 139 -5.03 14.77 -3.18
N LYS A 140 -4.71 15.73 -2.29
CA LYS A 140 -5.07 15.72 -0.86
C LYS A 140 -4.43 14.60 -0.03
N HIS A 141 -3.52 13.81 -0.60
CA HIS A 141 -2.75 12.82 0.14
C HIS A 141 -1.33 13.32 0.33
N ASP A 142 -0.84 13.15 1.54
CA ASP A 142 0.56 13.30 1.91
C ASP A 142 0.94 12.11 2.79
N PHE A 143 2.21 11.73 2.77
CA PHE A 143 2.72 10.77 3.73
C PHE A 143 3.88 11.39 4.51
N TYR A 144 4.03 10.91 5.72
CA TYR A 144 5.06 11.40 6.62
C TYR A 144 6.23 10.45 6.66
N TYR A 145 7.43 11.01 6.67
CA TYR A 145 8.64 10.29 6.99
C TYR A 145 8.61 9.83 8.47
N PRO A 146 9.50 8.90 8.88
CA PRO A 146 9.53 8.42 10.27
C PRO A 146 9.76 9.51 11.32
N ASP A 147 10.35 10.64 10.93
CA ASP A 147 10.56 11.82 11.77
C ASP A 147 9.34 12.78 11.82
N GLY A 148 8.23 12.42 11.17
CA GLY A 148 7.01 13.23 11.11
C GLY A 148 7.04 14.35 10.07
N SER A 149 8.13 14.49 9.29
CA SER A 149 8.19 15.48 8.22
C SER A 149 7.32 15.09 7.02
N SER A 150 6.74 16.09 6.36
CA SER A 150 5.86 15.90 5.20
C SER A 150 6.66 15.61 3.94
N TYR A 151 6.26 14.58 3.18
CA TYR A 151 6.85 14.31 1.87
C TYR A 151 6.59 15.46 0.88
N VAL A 152 5.34 15.91 0.77
CA VAL A 152 4.97 16.98 -0.17
C VAL A 152 5.72 18.27 0.13
N ILE A 153 5.78 18.70 1.39
CA ILE A 153 6.50 19.93 1.76
C ILE A 153 8.01 19.77 1.56
N THR A 154 8.56 18.59 1.89
CA THR A 154 10.00 18.30 1.68
C THR A 154 10.37 18.37 0.20
N MET A 155 9.58 17.76 -0.69
CA MET A 155 9.88 17.78 -2.12
C MET A 155 9.62 19.15 -2.76
N GLU A 156 8.64 19.93 -2.28
CA GLU A 156 8.46 21.33 -2.72
C GLU A 156 9.68 22.18 -2.39
N ALA A 157 10.26 21.97 -1.20
CA ALA A 157 11.48 22.64 -0.75
C ALA A 157 12.68 22.27 -1.61
N LEU A 158 12.92 20.97 -1.82
CA LEU A 158 14.08 20.46 -2.55
C LEU A 158 14.04 20.80 -4.04
N LEU A 159 12.86 20.74 -4.66
CA LEU A 159 12.73 20.96 -6.11
C LEU A 159 12.60 22.44 -6.49
N GLY A 160 12.60 23.36 -5.50
CA GLY A 160 12.63 24.80 -5.70
C GLY A 160 11.38 25.34 -6.40
N ARG A 161 10.20 24.87 -5.97
CA ARG A 161 8.91 25.15 -6.65
C ARG A 161 8.06 26.25 -6.05
N ARG A 162 8.54 26.93 -5.01
CA ARG A 162 7.93 28.15 -4.52
C ARG A 162 8.86 29.33 -4.80
N GLU A 163 8.26 30.52 -4.91
CA GLU A 163 8.97 31.80 -4.92
C GLU A 163 10.01 31.84 -3.80
N SER A 164 11.03 32.70 -3.94
CA SER A 164 12.12 32.81 -2.97
C SER A 164 11.57 32.91 -1.55
N TRP A 165 11.63 31.80 -0.81
CA TRP A 165 11.13 31.78 0.55
C TRP A 165 11.91 32.76 1.39
N THR A 166 11.16 33.58 2.12
CA THR A 166 11.75 34.34 3.20
C THR A 166 12.24 33.37 4.28
N PHE A 167 13.22 33.81 5.07
CA PHE A 167 13.79 33.01 6.15
C PHE A 167 12.73 32.51 7.15
N GLY A 168 11.72 33.34 7.43
CA GLY A 168 10.61 33.01 8.34
C GLY A 168 9.68 31.94 7.79
N GLU A 169 9.29 32.04 6.52
CA GLU A 169 8.44 31.05 5.85
C GLU A 169 9.10 29.67 5.83
N PHE A 170 10.41 29.63 5.62
CA PHE A 170 11.15 28.39 5.58
C PHE A 170 11.23 27.69 6.95
N SER A 171 11.44 28.47 8.01
CA SER A 171 11.52 27.93 9.38
C SER A 171 10.22 27.27 9.85
N ALA A 172 9.08 27.73 9.31
CA ALA A 172 7.75 27.22 9.61
C ALA A 172 7.38 25.92 8.87
N LEU A 173 8.19 25.44 7.92
CA LEU A 173 7.88 24.24 7.15
C LEU A 173 7.99 22.97 8.01
N ASN A 174 7.08 22.01 7.76
CA ASN A 174 7.16 20.67 8.34
C ASN A 174 8.13 19.78 7.54
N ILE A 175 9.43 20.11 7.65
CA ILE A 175 10.55 19.36 7.08
C ILE A 175 11.56 19.05 8.17
N ASN A 176 12.43 18.06 7.94
CA ASN A 176 13.49 17.70 8.87
C ASN A 176 14.46 18.87 9.18
N ASP A 177 14.94 18.94 10.43
CA ASP A 177 15.82 20.01 10.91
C ASP A 177 17.18 20.09 10.19
N ASP A 178 17.72 18.97 9.72
CA ASP A 178 18.93 18.93 8.90
C ASP A 178 18.69 19.62 7.56
N LEU A 179 17.55 19.32 6.91
CA LEU A 179 17.17 20.02 5.68
C LEU A 179 16.93 21.52 5.96
N LYS A 180 16.37 21.86 7.12
CA LYS A 180 16.27 23.27 7.55
C LYS A 180 17.63 23.94 7.69
N SER A 181 18.60 23.24 8.26
CA SER A 181 19.97 23.75 8.38
C SER A 181 20.61 23.99 7.02
N GLU A 182 20.51 23.01 6.12
CA GLU A 182 21.13 23.07 4.80
C GLU A 182 20.55 24.17 3.91
N MET A 183 19.23 24.36 3.92
CA MET A 183 18.61 25.42 3.12
C MET A 183 18.93 26.81 3.67
N ARG A 184 19.02 26.99 5.00
CA ARG A 184 19.52 28.24 5.60
C ARG A 184 20.95 28.53 5.16
N ARG A 185 21.81 27.50 5.15
CA ARG A 185 23.19 27.60 4.66
C ARG A 185 23.21 28.05 3.20
N VAL A 186 22.41 27.42 2.32
CA VAL A 186 22.33 27.79 0.90
C VAL A 186 21.84 29.24 0.71
N LEU A 187 20.78 29.65 1.41
CA LEU A 187 20.23 31.01 1.32
C LEU A 187 21.25 32.08 1.77
N TYR A 188 22.00 31.81 2.84
CA TYR A 188 23.06 32.70 3.31
C TYR A 188 24.11 32.96 2.22
N TRP A 189 24.52 31.91 1.49
CA TRP A 189 25.51 32.04 0.43
C TRP A 189 24.97 32.65 -0.86
N LYS A 190 23.68 32.47 -1.18
CA LYS A 190 23.05 33.08 -2.37
C LYS A 190 22.79 34.58 -2.23
N ASN A 191 22.69 35.08 -1.00
CA ASN A 191 22.40 36.49 -0.69
C ASN A 191 23.65 37.28 -0.28
N LYS A 192 24.84 36.71 -0.46
CA LYS A 192 26.12 37.41 -0.40
C LYS A 192 26.57 37.78 -1.81
#